data_AF-A0AAE6BRL4-F1
#
_entry.id   AF-A0AAE6BRL4-F1
#
_cell.length_a   1.000
_cell.length_b   1.000
_cell.length_c   1.000
_cell.angle_alpha   90.00
_cell.angle_beta   90.00
_cell.angle_gamma   90.00
#
_symmetry.space_group_name_H-M   'P 1'
#
loop_
_entity.id
_entity.type
_entity.pdbx_description
1 polymer ?
#
loop_
_entity_poly.entity_id
_entity_poly.type
_entity_poly.pdbx_seq_one_letter_code
_entity_poly.pdbx_strand_id
1 'polypeptide(L)'
;MNVKGAATRLQTSRKAATLLLACTLLCSTTASLFAQTAVTATPLLPGVPPAGDGTTSATPATSDGAATDARQTAPAAAPAPQQLWRPSNNPGDPIYEQQDDAGQPYAEAENPYEPTVDGGENPQIAAEPGQTPGIRIGTFLLRPAISQTVNTEKQTNTGGPSRRNYLTTGIRGTLTSDWSRHALTVTGDGAWERNFGGDKDGEEPRARIEADLRLDLGEETKANLKAGYEFSREDTTDPNALTGAAVQGGEHRFTTGASIERDFGKLRGLAALDLSRTVYTDAKGLDGRPISLSDRDQNGVNLRGRIGYELSPALIPFLELNAGKTKYDSRLDNSGYARSSNSYGAKIGTEVDLGEKTRGEAAIGYLRKQYDDDRLAAIGALTLDGELNWSPQRGTNVNLGLRTTIEDFAGGPQGGWISYRLDAGLTHELRNNLVARLTGQIVHRTFPSSDTENAVEYTAGAGLTWGLNRYLDLTADVSYQWTPVYDSNEFRVGAGLVLKR
;
A
#
# COMPACT_ATOMS: atom_id res chain seq x y z
N MET A 1 11.65 74.13 -3.03
CA MET A 1 10.18 74.04 -3.03
C MET A 1 9.80 72.90 -2.12
N ASN A 2 9.24 73.18 -0.93
CA ASN A 2 7.80 73.24 -0.61
C ASN A 2 7.24 71.81 -0.34
N VAL A 3 6.96 71.32 0.90
CA VAL A 3 6.25 71.88 2.09
C VAL A 3 4.73 71.98 1.80
N LYS A 4 3.74 71.47 2.58
CA LYS A 4 3.56 70.82 3.93
C LYS A 4 2.73 69.51 3.77
N GLY A 5 2.45 68.64 4.76
CA GLY A 5 2.56 68.66 6.24
C GLY A 5 1.18 68.70 6.95
N ALA A 6 0.93 68.22 8.18
CA ALA A 6 1.73 67.42 9.14
C ALA A 6 0.89 67.13 10.44
N ALA A 7 0.76 65.88 10.94
CA ALA A 7 0.19 65.56 12.27
C ALA A 7 0.53 64.11 12.74
N THR A 8 0.64 63.67 14.01
CA THR A 8 0.93 64.19 15.37
C THR A 8 0.84 62.94 16.30
N ARG A 9 1.66 62.81 17.35
CA ARG A 9 1.63 61.65 18.31
C ARG A 9 0.74 61.90 19.53
N LEU A 10 0.19 60.82 20.11
CA LEU A 10 0.10 60.45 21.55
C LEU A 10 -0.42 58.98 21.59
N GLN A 11 0.14 57.97 22.27
CA GLN A 11 0.63 57.75 23.64
C GLN A 11 -0.46 57.58 24.74
N THR A 12 -0.83 56.32 25.03
CA THR A 12 -1.14 55.70 26.36
C THR A 12 -1.46 54.21 26.08
N SER A 13 -1.01 53.18 26.78
CA SER A 13 -0.56 52.93 28.17
C SER A 13 -1.67 52.54 29.17
N ARG A 14 -1.76 51.22 29.42
CA ARG A 14 -2.21 50.52 30.64
C ARG A 14 -3.64 50.76 31.18
N LYS A 15 -4.48 49.73 31.07
CA LYS A 15 -5.13 48.93 32.15
C LYS A 15 -5.91 47.77 31.49
N ALA A 16 -5.92 46.50 31.90
CA ALA A 16 -5.71 45.78 33.16
C ALA A 16 -7.01 45.44 33.94
N ALA A 17 -7.51 44.22 33.71
CA ALA A 17 -8.26 43.33 34.61
C ALA A 17 -8.05 41.88 34.07
N THR A 18 -7.84 40.76 34.79
CA THR A 18 -8.39 40.19 36.05
C THR A 18 -9.88 39.82 35.96
N LEU A 19 -10.37 38.68 36.48
CA LEU A 19 -9.85 37.70 37.46
C LEU A 19 -10.44 36.27 37.20
N LEU A 20 -10.26 35.33 38.15
CA LEU A 20 -10.80 33.94 38.26
C LEU A 20 -9.98 32.85 37.53
N LEU A 21 -9.29 31.88 38.16
CA LEU A 21 -9.24 31.32 39.54
C LEU A 21 -10.49 30.49 39.91
N ALA A 22 -10.44 29.22 40.34
CA ALA A 22 -9.39 28.17 40.34
C ALA A 22 -10.04 26.80 40.61
N CYS A 23 -9.29 25.67 40.51
CA CYS A 23 -9.50 24.50 41.37
C CYS A 23 -8.36 23.47 41.29
N THR A 24 -7.73 23.19 42.44
CA THR A 24 -7.05 21.93 42.75
C THR A 24 -7.39 21.57 44.20
N LEU A 25 -7.48 20.28 44.52
CA LEU A 25 -7.04 19.63 45.77
C LEU A 25 -7.60 18.20 45.90
N LEU A 26 -6.71 17.29 46.33
CA LEU A 26 -6.95 16.10 47.17
C LEU A 26 -8.25 15.29 47.04
N CYS A 27 -8.10 14.01 46.67
CA CYS A 27 -8.71 12.91 47.43
C CYS A 27 -7.81 11.66 47.38
N SER A 28 -7.75 10.87 48.46
CA SER A 28 -6.78 9.77 48.60
C SER A 28 -7.29 8.65 49.52
N THR A 29 -7.64 7.47 48.97
CA THR A 29 -7.86 6.23 49.75
C THR A 29 -7.75 4.95 48.89
N THR A 30 -6.75 4.13 49.21
CA THR A 30 -6.81 2.65 49.35
C THR A 30 -7.73 1.77 48.47
N ALA A 31 -7.13 1.00 47.54
CA ALA A 31 -7.38 -0.44 47.31
C ALA A 31 -6.26 -0.98 46.38
N SER A 32 -5.31 -1.81 46.81
CA SER A 32 -5.41 -3.24 47.14
C SER A 32 -5.35 -4.19 45.93
N LEU A 33 -4.14 -4.72 45.70
CA LEU A 33 -3.82 -6.06 45.17
C LEU A 33 -4.60 -6.59 43.95
N PHE A 34 -3.94 -6.61 42.79
CA PHE A 34 -3.77 -7.86 42.03
C PHE A 34 -2.37 -7.91 41.42
N ALA A 35 -1.59 -8.92 41.83
CA ALA A 35 -0.35 -9.28 41.15
C ALA A 35 -0.59 -10.59 40.40
N GLN A 36 -0.23 -10.63 39.11
CA GLN A 36 -0.06 -11.87 38.37
C GLN A 36 1.32 -11.87 37.71
N THR A 37 1.96 -13.03 37.74
CA THR A 37 3.39 -13.20 37.47
C THR A 37 3.66 -13.34 35.98
N ALA A 38 4.52 -12.49 35.42
CA ALA A 38 5.15 -12.77 34.14
C ALA A 38 6.13 -13.96 34.30
N VAL A 39 5.88 -15.05 33.58
CA VAL A 39 6.75 -16.22 33.55
C VAL A 39 7.63 -16.16 32.30
N THR A 40 8.87 -15.69 32.46
CA THR A 40 9.89 -15.75 31.41
C THR A 40 10.50 -17.14 31.32
N ALA A 41 9.99 -17.96 30.39
CA ALA A 41 10.54 -19.27 30.08
C ALA A 41 11.78 -19.15 29.17
N THR A 42 12.98 -19.37 29.72
CA THR A 42 14.21 -19.52 28.94
C THR A 42 14.46 -21.00 28.60
N PRO A 43 14.76 -21.36 27.34
CA PRO A 43 15.18 -22.72 27.00
C PRO A 43 16.61 -22.97 27.46
N LEU A 44 16.84 -24.09 28.15
CA LEU A 44 18.16 -24.55 28.59
C LEU A 44 18.87 -25.33 27.46
N LEU A 45 20.15 -25.05 27.26
CA LEU A 45 21.06 -25.90 26.48
C LEU A 45 22.07 -26.59 27.44
N PRO A 46 22.35 -27.89 27.27
CA PRO A 46 23.34 -28.60 28.08
C PRO A 46 24.77 -28.27 27.62
N GLY A 47 25.70 -28.12 28.58
CA GLY A 47 27.08 -27.70 28.33
C GLY A 47 28.13 -28.81 28.24
N VAL A 48 29.32 -28.44 27.78
CA VAL A 48 30.55 -29.27 27.69
C VAL A 48 31.74 -28.37 28.16
N PRO A 49 32.75 -28.90 28.89
CA PRO A 49 33.72 -28.08 29.66
C PRO A 49 34.87 -27.46 28.81
N PRO A 50 35.66 -26.52 29.38
CA PRO A 50 36.55 -25.64 28.63
C PRO A 50 37.99 -26.15 28.43
N ALA A 51 38.68 -25.54 27.47
CA ALA A 51 40.15 -25.45 27.38
C ALA A 51 40.58 -23.98 27.47
N GLY A 52 41.80 -23.71 27.92
CA GLY A 52 42.27 -22.35 28.29
C GLY A 52 43.30 -21.73 27.35
N ASP A 53 43.95 -20.69 27.89
CA ASP A 53 45.03 -19.85 27.32
C ASP A 53 44.67 -18.97 26.10
N GLY A 54 45.00 -17.68 26.05
CA GLY A 54 45.54 -16.80 27.11
C GLY A 54 46.11 -15.47 26.56
N THR A 55 46.07 -14.41 27.38
CA THR A 55 46.73 -13.08 27.16
C THR A 55 46.23 -12.24 25.94
N THR A 56 46.31 -10.90 25.88
CA THR A 56 46.86 -9.87 26.80
C THR A 56 46.06 -8.54 26.72
N SER A 57 46.29 -7.64 27.68
CA SER A 57 45.65 -6.32 27.84
C SER A 57 46.04 -5.25 26.80
N ALA A 58 45.15 -4.28 26.55
CA ALA A 58 45.50 -2.84 26.56
C ALA A 58 44.26 -1.92 26.62
N THR A 59 44.35 -0.83 27.38
CA THR A 59 43.49 0.36 27.33
C THR A 59 44.37 1.56 27.67
N PRO A 60 44.06 2.78 27.20
CA PRO A 60 43.82 3.82 28.20
C PRO A 60 42.66 4.79 27.85
N ALA A 61 42.22 5.50 28.89
CA ALA A 61 41.29 6.63 28.85
C ALA A 61 42.02 7.94 28.41
N THR A 62 41.45 9.15 28.30
CA THR A 62 40.12 9.74 28.64
C THR A 62 40.00 11.11 27.94
N SER A 63 38.80 11.65 27.74
CA SER A 63 38.58 13.12 27.77
C SER A 63 37.10 13.48 27.92
N ASP A 64 36.77 14.34 28.88
CA ASP A 64 35.41 14.87 29.10
C ASP A 64 35.04 16.01 28.14
N GLY A 65 33.74 16.19 27.91
CA GLY A 65 33.15 17.36 27.24
C GLY A 65 31.67 17.48 27.59
N ALA A 66 31.24 18.59 28.19
CA ALA A 66 29.90 18.76 28.76
C ALA A 66 29.13 19.94 28.14
N ALA A 67 27.79 19.90 28.32
CA ALA A 67 26.78 20.82 27.76
C ALA A 67 26.55 20.68 26.24
N THR A 68 25.38 21.02 25.67
CA THR A 68 24.20 21.73 26.22
C THR A 68 22.88 20.98 26.04
N ASP A 69 21.88 21.30 26.88
CA ASP A 69 20.48 20.89 26.69
C ASP A 69 19.87 21.53 25.43
N ALA A 70 19.10 20.75 24.67
CA ALA A 70 18.41 21.17 23.46
C ALA A 70 17.19 20.26 23.15
N ARG A 71 16.16 20.27 24.00
CA ARG A 71 14.84 19.70 23.65
C ARG A 71 14.20 20.43 22.46
N GLN A 72 14.52 20.02 21.24
CA GLN A 72 13.73 20.33 20.06
C GLN A 72 12.55 19.34 19.93
N THR A 73 11.33 19.85 20.10
CA THR A 73 10.11 19.13 19.72
C THR A 73 9.98 19.13 18.20
N ALA A 74 10.52 18.11 17.54
CA ALA A 74 10.37 17.92 16.10
C ALA A 74 8.96 17.41 15.73
N PRO A 75 8.30 17.96 14.68
CA PRO A 75 7.10 17.37 14.10
C PRO A 75 7.36 15.98 13.48
N ALA A 76 6.30 15.21 13.23
CA ALA A 76 6.39 13.96 12.47
C ALA A 76 6.84 14.21 11.01
N ALA A 77 7.65 13.31 10.47
CA ALA A 77 8.32 13.30 9.16
C ALA A 77 7.37 12.83 8.01
N ALA A 78 7.74 11.90 7.12
CA ALA A 78 6.86 11.06 6.25
C ALA A 78 7.63 9.84 5.67
N PRO A 79 6.93 8.80 5.12
CA PRO A 79 7.52 7.55 4.67
C PRO A 79 7.84 7.50 3.18
N ALA A 80 8.52 6.44 2.77
CA ALA A 80 8.51 5.94 1.40
C ALA A 80 7.06 5.55 1.01
N PRO A 81 6.48 6.13 -0.05
CA PRO A 81 5.15 5.74 -0.55
C PRO A 81 5.20 4.38 -1.25
N GLN A 82 4.89 3.34 -0.49
CA GLN A 82 4.08 2.18 -0.89
C GLN A 82 4.17 1.71 -2.36
N GLN A 83 4.94 0.64 -2.62
CA GLN A 83 4.59 -0.31 -3.69
C GLN A 83 3.30 -1.06 -3.29
N LEU A 84 2.15 -0.38 -3.40
CA LEU A 84 0.80 -0.93 -3.11
C LEU A 84 0.22 -1.75 -4.28
N TRP A 85 0.93 -1.77 -5.41
CA TRP A 85 0.46 -2.40 -6.64
C TRP A 85 1.68 -2.81 -7.47
N ARG A 86 1.72 -4.08 -7.82
CA ARG A 86 2.24 -4.51 -9.13
C ARG A 86 1.03 -5.03 -9.91
N PRO A 87 0.96 -4.84 -11.23
CA PRO A 87 -0.06 -5.50 -12.01
C PRO A 87 0.20 -7.00 -11.87
N SER A 88 -0.80 -7.79 -11.48
CA SER A 88 -0.61 -9.25 -11.56
C SER A 88 -0.67 -9.64 -13.03
N ASN A 89 0.50 -9.74 -13.66
CA ASN A 89 0.65 -10.20 -15.05
C ASN A 89 0.20 -11.66 -15.25
N ASN A 90 -0.17 -12.35 -14.16
CA ASN A 90 -0.46 -13.77 -14.12
C ASN A 90 -1.91 -14.11 -14.54
N PRO A 91 -2.09 -15.08 -15.46
CA PRO A 91 -3.40 -15.57 -15.88
C PRO A 91 -4.32 -16.02 -14.73
N GLY A 92 -5.58 -15.59 -14.77
CA GLY A 92 -6.60 -15.84 -13.75
C GLY A 92 -6.77 -14.77 -12.67
N ASP A 93 -6.00 -13.68 -12.71
CA ASP A 93 -6.14 -12.57 -11.77
C ASP A 93 -7.08 -11.44 -12.25
N PRO A 94 -7.87 -10.85 -11.34
CA PRO A 94 -8.64 -9.64 -11.61
C PRO A 94 -7.73 -8.41 -11.49
N ILE A 95 -8.00 -7.39 -12.31
CA ILE A 95 -7.88 -6.03 -11.79
C ILE A 95 -8.96 -5.91 -10.72
N TYR A 96 -8.58 -5.77 -9.45
CA TYR A 96 -9.49 -5.25 -8.44
C TYR A 96 -9.76 -3.77 -8.78
N GLU A 97 -10.99 -3.27 -8.58
CA GLU A 97 -11.12 -1.82 -8.31
C GLU A 97 -10.17 -1.50 -7.15
N GLN A 98 -9.37 -0.43 -7.24
CA GLN A 98 -8.26 -0.19 -6.32
C GLN A 98 -8.82 0.25 -4.96
N GLN A 99 -9.27 -0.71 -4.14
CA GLN A 99 -10.00 -0.40 -2.91
C GLN A 99 -9.10 0.40 -1.97
N ASP A 100 -9.46 1.67 -1.81
CA ASP A 100 -8.45 2.70 -1.59
C ASP A 100 -7.77 2.58 -0.22
N ASP A 101 -6.49 2.91 -0.16
CA ASP A 101 -5.81 3.14 1.11
C ASP A 101 -6.16 4.52 1.71
N ALA A 102 -6.86 5.38 0.96
CA ALA A 102 -7.65 6.50 1.47
C ALA A 102 -9.15 6.18 1.71
N GLY A 103 -9.52 4.90 1.85
CA GLY A 103 -10.63 4.52 2.73
C GLY A 103 -12.05 4.82 2.23
N GLN A 104 -12.37 4.54 0.97
CA GLN A 104 -13.76 4.38 0.54
C GLN A 104 -14.18 2.90 0.59
N PRO A 105 -15.31 2.56 1.24
CA PRO A 105 -15.83 1.20 1.23
C PRO A 105 -16.37 0.86 -0.17
N TYR A 106 -16.38 -0.43 -0.52
CA TYR A 106 -17.40 -0.89 -1.45
C TYR A 106 -18.77 -0.63 -0.83
N ALA A 107 -19.54 0.27 -1.45
CA ALA A 107 -20.96 0.36 -1.21
C ALA A 107 -21.63 -0.92 -1.76
N GLU A 108 -21.77 -1.95 -0.91
CA GLU A 108 -22.94 -2.82 -1.02
C GLU A 108 -24.16 -1.88 -1.01
N ALA A 109 -25.03 -2.00 -2.03
CA ALA A 109 -25.91 -0.92 -2.47
C ALA A 109 -26.60 -0.16 -1.31
N GLU A 110 -26.27 1.14 -1.15
CA GLU A 110 -26.78 1.97 -0.04
C GLU A 110 -28.29 2.23 -0.10
N ASN A 111 -28.99 1.73 -1.13
CA ASN A 111 -30.39 1.36 -1.06
C ASN A 111 -30.53 -0.17 -0.90
N PRO A 112 -30.48 -0.73 0.33
CA PRO A 112 -31.16 -1.98 0.60
C PRO A 112 -32.64 -1.77 0.27
N TYR A 113 -33.23 -2.67 -0.53
CA TYR A 113 -34.63 -2.57 -0.95
C TYR A 113 -35.56 -2.50 0.26
N GLU A 114 -36.21 -1.35 0.49
CA GLU A 114 -37.31 -1.27 1.45
C GLU A 114 -38.39 -2.29 1.03
N PRO A 115 -38.74 -3.26 1.89
CA PRO A 115 -39.76 -4.23 1.55
C PRO A 115 -41.09 -3.50 1.35
N THR A 116 -41.83 -3.88 0.31
CA THR A 116 -43.19 -3.34 0.11
C THR A 116 -44.05 -3.63 1.33
N VAL A 117 -44.90 -2.65 1.68
CA VAL A 117 -45.69 -2.62 2.91
C VAL A 117 -46.60 -3.87 3.07
N ASP A 118 -46.91 -4.56 1.98
CA ASP A 118 -47.69 -5.80 1.94
C ASP A 118 -46.94 -7.06 2.41
N GLY A 119 -45.65 -6.97 2.75
CA GLY A 119 -44.90 -8.07 3.39
C GLY A 119 -44.71 -9.32 2.52
N GLY A 120 -44.65 -9.14 1.20
CA GLY A 120 -44.40 -10.23 0.25
C GLY A 120 -43.06 -10.94 0.49
N GLU A 121 -42.96 -12.19 0.03
CA GLU A 121 -41.81 -13.08 0.27
C GLU A 121 -40.47 -12.37 0.06
N ASN A 122 -39.69 -12.27 1.14
CA ASN A 122 -38.41 -11.57 1.19
C ASN A 122 -37.51 -12.04 0.05
N PRO A 123 -37.34 -11.26 -1.04
CA PRO A 123 -36.72 -11.76 -2.25
C PRO A 123 -35.25 -12.02 -1.93
N GLN A 124 -34.78 -13.26 -2.15
CA GLN A 124 -33.36 -13.56 -2.03
C GLN A 124 -32.61 -12.53 -2.87
N ILE A 125 -31.68 -11.79 -2.23
CA ILE A 125 -30.83 -10.79 -2.91
C ILE A 125 -30.36 -11.43 -4.21
N ALA A 126 -30.81 -10.88 -5.34
CA ALA A 126 -30.69 -11.53 -6.63
C ALA A 126 -29.21 -11.56 -6.99
N ALA A 127 -28.55 -12.69 -6.68
CA ALA A 127 -27.11 -12.84 -6.79
C ALA A 127 -26.68 -12.40 -8.19
N GLU A 128 -25.81 -11.39 -8.25
CA GLU A 128 -25.42 -10.75 -9.51
C GLU A 128 -24.99 -11.82 -10.52
N PRO A 129 -25.30 -11.68 -11.82
CA PRO A 129 -24.98 -12.69 -12.82
C PRO A 129 -23.51 -13.13 -12.81
N GLY A 130 -23.23 -14.29 -12.19
CA GLY A 130 -21.88 -14.85 -12.04
C GLY A 130 -21.30 -14.87 -10.61
N GLN A 131 -21.92 -14.19 -9.64
CA GLN A 131 -21.58 -14.33 -8.22
C GLN A 131 -21.99 -15.70 -7.67
N THR A 132 -21.21 -16.20 -6.71
CA THR A 132 -21.48 -17.44 -5.99
C THR A 132 -22.27 -17.20 -4.69
N PRO A 133 -23.03 -18.21 -4.20
CA PRO A 133 -23.77 -18.11 -2.93
C PRO A 133 -22.88 -17.98 -1.68
N GLY A 134 -21.61 -18.37 -1.75
CA GLY A 134 -20.68 -18.39 -0.64
C GLY A 134 -20.89 -19.53 0.36
N ILE A 135 -20.12 -19.46 1.45
CA ILE A 135 -20.18 -20.33 2.63
C ILE A 135 -20.45 -19.43 3.83
N ARG A 136 -21.66 -19.51 4.39
CA ARG A 136 -22.00 -18.77 5.61
C ARG A 136 -21.35 -19.43 6.83
N ILE A 137 -20.59 -18.65 7.61
CA ILE A 137 -19.85 -19.07 8.80
C ILE A 137 -20.28 -18.15 9.96
N GLY A 138 -21.41 -18.48 10.59
CA GLY A 138 -22.04 -17.62 11.60
C GLY A 138 -22.48 -16.28 11.01
N THR A 139 -21.93 -15.18 11.53
CA THR A 139 -22.15 -13.79 11.09
C THR A 139 -21.22 -13.36 9.94
N PHE A 140 -20.76 -14.31 9.13
CA PHE A 140 -19.85 -14.05 8.02
C PHE A 140 -20.21 -14.85 6.78
N LEU A 141 -19.82 -14.34 5.61
CA LEU A 141 -19.95 -14.98 4.31
C LEU A 141 -18.58 -15.09 3.64
N LEU A 142 -18.05 -16.32 3.58
CA LEU A 142 -16.81 -16.65 2.88
C LEU A 142 -17.13 -16.99 1.42
N ARG A 143 -16.57 -16.26 0.46
CA ARG A 143 -16.58 -16.59 -0.98
C ARG A 143 -15.17 -17.03 -1.40
N PRO A 144 -14.83 -18.33 -1.35
CA PRO A 144 -13.51 -18.82 -1.73
C PRO A 144 -13.45 -19.20 -3.22
N ALA A 145 -12.26 -19.08 -3.81
CA ALA A 145 -11.94 -19.59 -5.12
C ALA A 145 -10.54 -20.22 -5.15
N ILE A 146 -10.39 -21.28 -5.94
CA ILE A 146 -9.10 -21.89 -6.27
C ILE A 146 -8.99 -21.99 -7.80
N SER A 147 -7.86 -21.55 -8.35
CA SER A 147 -7.57 -21.60 -9.77
C SER A 147 -6.42 -22.53 -10.09
N GLN A 148 -6.45 -23.11 -11.29
CA GLN A 148 -5.34 -23.85 -11.85
C GLN A 148 -5.18 -23.45 -13.32
N THR A 149 -4.12 -22.72 -13.64
CA THR A 149 -3.76 -22.32 -15.00
C THR A 149 -2.53 -23.06 -15.50
N VAL A 150 -2.47 -23.25 -16.81
CA VAL A 150 -1.31 -23.70 -17.58
C VAL A 150 -0.80 -22.50 -18.36
N ASN A 151 0.46 -22.13 -18.14
CA ASN A 151 1.03 -20.88 -18.60
C ASN A 151 2.29 -21.13 -19.45
N THR A 152 2.52 -20.25 -20.43
CA THR A 152 3.76 -20.14 -21.20
C THR A 152 4.24 -18.71 -21.07
N GLU A 153 5.53 -18.56 -20.78
CA GLU A 153 6.18 -17.27 -20.67
C GLU A 153 7.44 -17.27 -21.51
N LYS A 154 7.65 -16.19 -22.25
CA LYS A 154 8.90 -15.87 -22.92
C LYS A 154 9.37 -14.51 -22.41
N GLN A 155 10.56 -14.45 -21.85
CA GLN A 155 11.20 -13.23 -21.38
C GLN A 155 12.45 -12.96 -22.23
N THR A 156 12.84 -11.70 -22.36
CA THR A 156 14.12 -11.27 -22.88
C THR A 156 14.62 -10.18 -21.96
N ASN A 157 15.71 -10.43 -21.24
CA ASN A 157 16.33 -9.46 -20.32
C ASN A 157 17.82 -9.29 -20.69
N THR A 158 18.54 -8.44 -19.96
CA THR A 158 20.00 -8.25 -20.10
C THR A 158 20.80 -9.55 -19.95
N GLY A 159 20.26 -10.57 -19.27
CA GLY A 159 20.83 -11.92 -19.18
C GLY A 159 20.58 -12.82 -20.40
N GLY A 160 19.84 -12.35 -21.41
CA GLY A 160 19.44 -13.08 -22.61
C GLY A 160 17.96 -13.50 -22.62
N PRO A 161 17.53 -14.23 -23.68
CA PRO A 161 16.16 -14.73 -23.80
C PRO A 161 15.93 -16.00 -22.96
N SER A 162 14.85 -16.02 -22.20
CA SER A 162 14.35 -17.19 -21.48
C SER A 162 13.00 -17.65 -22.06
N ARG A 163 12.63 -18.90 -21.78
CA ARG A 163 11.26 -19.39 -21.95
C ARG A 163 10.97 -20.47 -20.91
N ARG A 164 9.91 -20.28 -20.14
CA ARG A 164 9.36 -21.30 -19.24
C ARG A 164 7.92 -21.63 -19.59
N ASN A 165 7.48 -22.81 -19.16
CA ASN A 165 6.10 -23.26 -19.27
C ASN A 165 5.76 -23.86 -17.90
N TYR A 166 4.69 -23.42 -17.26
CA TYR A 166 4.43 -23.69 -15.84
C TYR A 166 2.95 -23.90 -15.52
N LEU A 167 2.70 -24.46 -14.35
CA LEU A 167 1.40 -24.41 -13.68
C LEU A 167 1.39 -23.24 -12.71
N THR A 168 0.28 -22.50 -12.63
CA THR A 168 0.02 -21.60 -11.50
C THR A 168 -1.23 -22.08 -10.77
N THR A 169 -1.07 -22.38 -9.48
CA THR A 169 -2.17 -22.68 -8.56
C THR A 169 -2.48 -21.40 -7.79
N GLY A 170 -3.63 -20.78 -8.10
CA GLY A 170 -4.09 -19.58 -7.40
C GLY A 170 -5.09 -19.91 -6.31
N ILE A 171 -5.09 -19.14 -5.23
CA ILE A 171 -6.10 -19.17 -4.16
C ILE A 171 -6.60 -17.74 -3.96
N ARG A 172 -7.91 -17.57 -3.79
CA ARG A 172 -8.54 -16.30 -3.42
C ARG A 172 -9.67 -16.55 -2.44
N GLY A 173 -9.95 -15.57 -1.58
CA GLY A 173 -11.16 -15.56 -0.76
C GLY A 173 -11.50 -14.16 -0.29
N THR A 174 -12.80 -13.89 -0.18
CA THR A 174 -13.31 -12.74 0.57
C THR A 174 -14.23 -13.24 1.68
N LEU A 175 -14.03 -12.76 2.90
CA LEU A 175 -14.87 -13.01 4.06
C LEU A 175 -15.50 -11.67 4.47
N THR A 176 -16.81 -11.49 4.25
CA THR A 176 -17.55 -10.30 4.70
C THR A 176 -18.42 -10.60 5.92
N SER A 177 -18.56 -9.66 6.84
CA SER A 177 -19.50 -9.74 7.98
C SER A 177 -20.93 -9.37 7.58
N ASP A 178 -21.95 -9.95 8.23
CA ASP A 178 -23.37 -9.54 8.08
C ASP A 178 -23.88 -8.65 9.23
N TRP A 179 -22.98 -7.90 9.87
CA TRP A 179 -23.27 -7.07 11.03
C TRP A 179 -24.12 -5.83 10.67
N SER A 180 -25.09 -5.49 11.53
CA SER A 180 -26.09 -4.45 11.25
C SER A 180 -25.63 -3.00 11.46
N ARG A 181 -24.32 -2.73 11.48
CA ARG A 181 -23.77 -1.38 11.73
C ARG A 181 -22.34 -1.26 11.19
N HIS A 182 -21.40 -1.88 11.92
CA HIS A 182 -19.99 -1.99 11.56
C HIS A 182 -19.81 -3.03 10.45
N ALA A 183 -18.70 -3.01 9.72
CA ALA A 183 -18.39 -4.02 8.70
C ALA A 183 -16.94 -4.49 8.83
N LEU A 184 -16.72 -5.81 8.72
CA LEU A 184 -15.40 -6.41 8.57
C LEU A 184 -15.35 -7.16 7.23
N THR A 185 -14.40 -6.76 6.39
CA THR A 185 -14.04 -7.46 5.16
C THR A 185 -12.60 -7.94 5.25
N VAL A 186 -12.38 -9.25 5.08
CA VAL A 186 -11.05 -9.82 4.91
C VAL A 186 -10.93 -10.34 3.48
N THR A 187 -10.02 -9.77 2.70
CA THR A 187 -9.61 -10.30 1.40
C THR A 187 -8.30 -11.06 1.54
N GLY A 188 -8.13 -12.10 0.74
CA GLY A 188 -6.85 -12.76 0.57
C GLY A 188 -6.72 -13.35 -0.83
N ASP A 189 -5.55 -13.23 -1.42
CA ASP A 189 -5.23 -13.83 -2.70
C ASP A 189 -3.76 -14.23 -2.78
N GLY A 190 -3.44 -15.24 -3.57
CA GLY A 190 -2.07 -15.70 -3.74
C GLY A 190 -1.94 -16.67 -4.91
N ALA A 191 -0.74 -16.75 -5.46
CA ALA A 191 -0.40 -17.60 -6.58
C ALA A 191 0.90 -18.35 -6.27
N TRP A 192 0.89 -19.66 -6.49
CA TRP A 192 2.10 -20.47 -6.46
C TRP A 192 2.38 -21.02 -7.85
N GLU A 193 3.60 -20.81 -8.34
CA GLU A 193 4.04 -21.25 -9.66
C GLU A 193 4.85 -22.54 -9.58
N ARG A 194 4.81 -23.36 -10.65
CA ARG A 194 5.61 -24.57 -10.75
C ARG A 194 6.01 -24.88 -12.19
N ASN A 195 7.31 -24.82 -12.49
CA ASN A 195 7.83 -25.06 -13.82
C ASN A 195 7.66 -26.52 -14.28
N PHE A 196 7.35 -26.74 -15.57
CA PHE A 196 7.34 -28.06 -16.22
C PHE A 196 8.77 -28.58 -16.44
N GLY A 197 9.43 -28.94 -15.34
CA GLY A 197 10.79 -29.46 -15.27
C GLY A 197 11.19 -29.81 -13.83
N GLY A 198 10.73 -29.03 -12.85
CA GLY A 198 10.98 -29.23 -11.42
C GLY A 198 12.16 -28.41 -10.87
N ASP A 199 12.87 -27.71 -11.75
CA ASP A 199 13.55 -26.44 -11.47
C ASP A 199 12.58 -25.40 -10.87
N LYS A 200 13.13 -24.28 -10.37
CA LYS A 200 12.36 -23.19 -9.74
C LYS A 200 12.73 -21.82 -10.30
N ASP A 201 13.41 -21.81 -11.43
CA ASP A 201 14.06 -20.61 -11.93
C ASP A 201 12.99 -19.73 -12.58
N GLY A 202 12.88 -18.48 -12.12
CA GLY A 202 11.78 -17.58 -12.46
C GLY A 202 10.43 -17.88 -11.78
N GLU A 203 10.30 -18.86 -10.88
CA GLU A 203 9.03 -19.04 -10.12
C GLU A 203 8.74 -17.81 -9.26
N GLU A 204 7.61 -17.12 -9.47
CA GLU A 204 7.21 -15.89 -8.77
C GLU A 204 6.01 -16.13 -7.82
N PRO A 205 6.22 -16.85 -6.69
CA PRO A 205 5.16 -17.05 -5.71
C PRO A 205 4.83 -15.73 -5.00
N ARG A 206 3.54 -15.43 -4.90
CA ARG A 206 3.01 -14.22 -4.25
C ARG A 206 1.84 -14.56 -3.33
N ALA A 207 1.67 -13.83 -2.24
CA ALA A 207 0.55 -13.98 -1.32
C ALA A 207 0.20 -12.65 -0.66
N ARG A 208 -1.08 -12.33 -0.52
CA ARG A 208 -1.59 -11.12 0.14
C ARG A 208 -2.80 -11.48 0.98
N ILE A 209 -2.92 -10.88 2.16
CA ILE A 209 -4.12 -10.91 3.00
C ILE A 209 -4.29 -9.53 3.63
N GLU A 210 -5.52 -9.03 3.63
CA GLU A 210 -5.87 -7.69 4.09
C GLU A 210 -7.23 -7.72 4.78
N ALA A 211 -7.33 -7.09 5.94
CA ALA A 211 -8.56 -6.93 6.71
C ALA A 211 -8.84 -5.44 6.91
N ASP A 212 -10.03 -5.00 6.48
CA ASP A 212 -10.58 -3.67 6.79
C ASP A 212 -11.79 -3.82 7.72
N LEU A 213 -11.74 -3.13 8.85
CA LEU A 213 -12.81 -3.03 9.85
C LEU A 213 -13.35 -1.60 9.86
N ARG A 214 -14.50 -1.38 9.22
CA ARG A 214 -15.27 -0.13 9.29
C ARG A 214 -16.09 -0.08 10.58
N LEU A 215 -15.84 0.95 11.38
CA LEU A 215 -16.51 1.26 12.63
C LEU A 215 -17.32 2.55 12.48
N ASP A 216 -18.60 2.42 12.13
CA ASP A 216 -19.55 3.53 12.11
C ASP A 216 -19.84 3.99 13.55
N LEU A 217 -19.13 5.02 14.03
CA LEU A 217 -19.18 5.50 15.43
C LEU A 217 -20.41 6.38 15.70
N GLY A 218 -20.92 7.06 14.67
CA GLY A 218 -22.19 7.80 14.67
C GLY A 218 -22.58 8.16 13.24
N GLU A 219 -23.71 8.85 13.06
CA GLU A 219 -24.23 9.25 11.74
C GLU A 219 -23.20 10.09 10.95
N GLU A 220 -22.53 11.02 11.62
CA GLU A 220 -21.50 11.90 11.03
C GLU A 220 -20.06 11.34 11.12
N THR A 221 -19.82 10.12 11.63
CA THR A 221 -18.45 9.71 12.01
C THR A 221 -18.18 8.23 11.80
N LYS A 222 -17.21 7.94 10.93
CA LYS A 222 -16.71 6.60 10.58
C LYS A 222 -15.24 6.50 10.97
N ALA A 223 -14.79 5.32 11.34
CA ALA A 223 -13.37 5.02 11.52
C ALA A 223 -13.04 3.68 10.87
N ASN A 224 -11.89 3.54 10.23
CA ASN A 224 -11.46 2.25 9.67
C ASN A 224 -10.18 1.79 10.37
N LEU A 225 -10.10 0.49 10.65
CA LEU A 225 -8.88 -0.17 11.11
C LEU A 225 -8.45 -1.18 10.04
N LYS A 226 -7.26 -0.99 9.48
CA LYS A 226 -6.66 -1.89 8.49
C LYS A 226 -5.56 -2.74 9.12
N ALA A 227 -5.44 -3.99 8.67
CA ALA A 227 -4.28 -4.85 8.93
C ALA A 227 -4.00 -5.73 7.71
N GLY A 228 -2.74 -5.86 7.30
CA GLY A 228 -2.38 -6.61 6.10
C GLY A 228 -1.00 -7.26 6.17
N TYR A 229 -0.83 -8.27 5.32
CA TYR A 229 0.44 -8.93 5.05
C TYR A 229 0.53 -9.27 3.56
N GLU A 230 1.68 -8.98 2.96
CA GLU A 230 2.02 -9.35 1.60
C GLU A 230 3.40 -10.04 1.56
N PHE A 231 3.52 -11.00 0.66
CA PHE A 231 4.78 -11.56 0.18
C PHE A 231 4.84 -11.47 -1.34
N SER A 232 5.95 -10.97 -1.85
CA SER A 232 6.30 -10.94 -3.28
C SER A 232 7.79 -11.26 -3.45
N ARG A 233 8.25 -11.42 -4.70
CA ARG A 233 9.68 -11.44 -5.05
C ARG A 233 10.02 -10.16 -5.81
N GLU A 234 11.22 -9.63 -5.68
CA GLU A 234 11.67 -8.48 -6.47
C GLU A 234 11.78 -8.85 -7.96
N ASP A 235 11.24 -8.00 -8.84
CA ASP A 235 11.26 -8.23 -10.28
C ASP A 235 12.69 -8.08 -10.81
N THR A 236 13.07 -8.84 -11.83
CA THR A 236 14.41 -8.72 -12.44
C THR A 236 14.62 -7.43 -13.24
N THR A 237 13.60 -6.57 -13.35
CA THR A 237 13.64 -5.24 -13.99
C THR A 237 13.52 -4.09 -12.98
N ASP A 238 13.42 -4.36 -11.67
CA ASP A 238 13.43 -3.31 -10.65
C ASP A 238 14.80 -2.60 -10.60
N PRO A 239 14.89 -1.27 -10.44
CA PRO A 239 16.17 -0.57 -10.35
C PRO A 239 17.07 -1.01 -9.19
N ASN A 240 16.53 -1.71 -8.18
CA ASN A 240 17.26 -2.33 -7.07
C ASN A 240 17.59 -3.82 -7.29
N ALA A 241 17.15 -4.43 -8.39
CA ALA A 241 17.38 -5.84 -8.67
C ALA A 241 18.87 -6.18 -8.75
N LEU A 242 19.29 -7.28 -8.11
CA LEU A 242 20.69 -7.68 -8.11
C LEU A 242 21.10 -8.25 -9.47
N THR A 243 21.92 -7.51 -10.20
CA THR A 243 22.58 -7.96 -11.44
C THR A 243 23.37 -9.24 -11.18
N GLY A 244 22.98 -10.34 -11.83
CA GLY A 244 23.63 -11.64 -11.63
C GLY A 244 23.16 -12.40 -10.37
N ALA A 245 22.00 -12.08 -9.80
CA ALA A 245 21.29 -13.04 -8.96
C ALA A 245 20.62 -14.12 -9.84
N ALA A 246 20.76 -15.38 -9.44
CA ALA A 246 19.98 -16.50 -9.97
C ALA A 246 18.54 -16.50 -9.42
N VAL A 247 18.34 -15.96 -8.21
CA VAL A 247 17.03 -15.73 -7.60
C VAL A 247 17.07 -14.41 -6.83
N GLN A 248 16.18 -13.47 -7.17
CA GLN A 248 16.04 -12.19 -6.45
C GLN A 248 15.44 -12.38 -5.04
N GLY A 249 15.59 -11.37 -4.19
CA GLY A 249 15.05 -11.37 -2.83
C GLY A 249 13.52 -11.44 -2.78
N GLY A 250 12.99 -12.11 -1.77
CA GLY A 250 11.58 -12.01 -1.38
C GLY A 250 11.35 -10.82 -0.44
N GLU A 251 10.29 -10.04 -0.65
CA GLU A 251 9.83 -8.98 0.24
C GLU A 251 8.66 -9.51 1.10
N HIS A 252 8.77 -9.42 2.43
CA HIS A 252 7.65 -9.58 3.36
C HIS A 252 7.22 -8.20 3.86
N ARG A 253 6.02 -7.75 3.51
CA ARG A 253 5.47 -6.46 3.91
C ARG A 253 4.27 -6.64 4.83
N PHE A 254 4.37 -6.15 6.07
CA PHE A 254 3.28 -6.09 7.03
C PHE A 254 2.76 -4.65 7.09
N THR A 255 1.44 -4.47 7.12
CA THR A 255 0.79 -3.16 7.21
C THR A 255 -0.26 -3.15 8.31
N THR A 256 -0.47 -1.98 8.92
CA THR A 256 -1.67 -1.70 9.70
C THR A 256 -1.97 -0.21 9.64
N GLY A 257 -3.25 0.16 9.66
CA GLY A 257 -3.68 1.55 9.55
C GLY A 257 -4.88 1.83 10.44
N ALA A 258 -5.04 3.09 10.82
CA ALA A 258 -6.21 3.59 11.52
C ALA A 258 -6.60 4.95 10.95
N SER A 259 -7.82 5.07 10.44
CA SER A 259 -8.40 6.34 10.01
C SER A 259 -9.64 6.70 10.82
N ILE A 260 -9.92 8.01 10.87
CA ILE A 260 -11.21 8.54 11.30
C ILE A 260 -11.64 9.63 10.31
N GLU A 261 -12.87 9.51 9.83
CA GLU A 261 -13.56 10.49 9.01
C GLU A 261 -14.72 11.08 9.82
N ARG A 262 -14.89 12.39 9.73
CA ARG A 262 -16.06 13.09 10.26
C ARG A 262 -16.57 14.16 9.31
N ASP A 263 -17.87 14.16 9.10
CA ASP A 263 -18.59 15.27 8.49
C ASP A 263 -18.98 16.33 9.54
N PHE A 264 -18.88 17.59 9.15
CA PHE A 264 -19.17 18.77 9.96
C PHE A 264 -20.12 19.70 9.19
N GLY A 265 -21.23 19.13 8.72
CA GLY A 265 -22.00 19.72 7.62
C GLY A 265 -21.16 19.72 6.34
N LYS A 266 -20.99 20.88 5.71
CA LYS A 266 -20.27 21.04 4.41
C LYS A 266 -18.75 20.81 4.45
N LEU A 267 -18.19 20.33 5.55
CA LEU A 267 -16.75 20.06 5.70
C LEU A 267 -16.55 18.60 6.09
N ARG A 268 -15.84 17.84 5.27
CA ARG A 268 -15.41 16.46 5.54
C ARG A 268 -13.97 16.49 6.01
N GLY A 269 -13.71 16.05 7.23
CA GLY A 269 -12.37 15.95 7.80
C GLY A 269 -11.95 14.49 7.97
N LEU A 270 -10.83 14.10 7.37
CA LEU A 270 -10.22 12.79 7.53
C LEU A 270 -8.82 12.91 8.14
N ALA A 271 -8.52 12.05 9.11
CA ALA A 271 -7.17 11.84 9.63
C ALA A 271 -6.85 10.34 9.63
N ALA A 272 -5.70 9.95 9.07
CA ALA A 272 -5.26 8.57 9.00
C ALA A 272 -3.79 8.41 9.43
N LEU A 273 -3.51 7.34 10.16
CA LEU A 273 -2.19 6.88 10.58
C LEU A 273 -1.96 5.50 9.97
N ASP A 274 -0.98 5.38 9.08
CA ASP A 274 -0.59 4.10 8.49
C ASP A 274 0.79 3.68 9.04
N LEU A 275 1.02 2.38 9.22
CA LEU A 275 2.24 1.80 9.77
C LEU A 275 2.65 0.61 8.89
N SER A 276 3.94 0.44 8.64
CA SER A 276 4.45 -0.71 7.89
C SER A 276 5.77 -1.26 8.43
N ARG A 277 6.00 -2.55 8.18
CA ARG A 277 7.28 -3.23 8.33
C ARG A 277 7.58 -3.96 7.04
N THR A 278 8.74 -3.73 6.46
CA THR A 278 9.27 -4.52 5.34
C THR A 278 10.50 -5.30 5.80
N VAL A 279 10.54 -6.59 5.47
CA VAL A 279 11.67 -7.51 5.73
C VAL A 279 12.07 -8.15 4.41
N TYR A 280 13.35 -8.10 4.05
CA TYR A 280 13.87 -8.72 2.83
C TYR A 280 14.56 -10.05 3.15
N THR A 281 14.30 -11.06 2.32
CA THR A 281 15.03 -12.35 2.36
C THR A 281 16.27 -12.29 1.49
N ASP A 282 17.31 -13.04 1.88
CA ASP A 282 18.54 -13.16 1.09
C ASP A 282 18.24 -13.61 -0.35
N ALA A 283 18.81 -12.88 -1.32
CA ALA A 283 18.86 -13.30 -2.72
C ALA A 283 19.94 -14.38 -2.93
N LYS A 284 20.04 -14.95 -4.14
CA LYS A 284 21.05 -15.96 -4.48
C LYS A 284 21.89 -15.54 -5.67
N GLY A 285 23.21 -15.50 -5.53
CA GLY A 285 24.14 -15.26 -6.64
C GLY A 285 24.23 -16.46 -7.61
N LEU A 286 24.86 -16.26 -8.77
CA LEU A 286 25.11 -17.35 -9.75
C LEU A 286 25.93 -18.53 -9.19
N ASP A 287 26.72 -18.31 -8.13
CA ASP A 287 27.47 -19.35 -7.42
C ASP A 287 26.64 -20.09 -6.34
N GLY A 288 25.35 -19.76 -6.23
CA GLY A 288 24.41 -20.34 -5.27
C GLY A 288 24.54 -19.79 -3.84
N ARG A 289 25.43 -18.82 -3.57
CA ARG A 289 25.57 -18.22 -2.24
C ARG A 289 24.46 -17.22 -1.94
N PRO A 290 24.05 -17.10 -0.66
CA PRO A 290 23.13 -16.03 -0.25
C PRO A 290 23.82 -14.67 -0.35
N ILE A 291 23.07 -13.68 -0.84
CA ILE A 291 23.42 -12.27 -0.82
C ILE A 291 22.37 -11.61 0.09
N SER A 292 22.79 -11.12 1.26
CA SER A 292 21.82 -10.60 2.23
C SER A 292 21.35 -9.20 1.86
N LEU A 293 20.04 -8.99 2.01
CA LEU A 293 19.33 -7.74 1.77
C LEU A 293 18.81 -7.12 3.08
N SER A 294 19.26 -7.64 4.23
CA SER A 294 18.83 -7.24 5.58
C SER A 294 19.27 -5.82 6.00
N ASP A 295 20.06 -5.12 5.19
CA ASP A 295 20.29 -3.69 5.33
C ASP A 295 19.13 -2.82 4.80
N ARG A 296 18.25 -3.43 3.98
CA ARG A 296 17.03 -2.80 3.43
C ARG A 296 15.79 -2.98 4.33
N ASP A 297 15.91 -3.76 5.40
CA ASP A 297 14.86 -3.95 6.41
C ASP A 297 14.46 -2.61 7.05
N GLN A 298 13.17 -2.28 6.96
CA GLN A 298 12.69 -0.93 7.27
C GLN A 298 11.29 -0.90 7.89
N ASN A 299 11.04 0.17 8.63
CA ASN A 299 9.77 0.47 9.29
C ASN A 299 9.25 1.81 8.74
N GLY A 300 7.99 1.81 8.28
CA GLY A 300 7.29 2.99 7.80
C GLY A 300 6.22 3.47 8.77
N VAL A 301 6.00 4.78 8.79
CA VAL A 301 4.89 5.46 9.44
C VAL A 301 4.35 6.49 8.44
N ASN A 302 3.04 6.65 8.31
CA ASN A 302 2.39 7.68 7.52
C ASN A 302 1.37 8.42 8.41
N LEU A 303 1.17 9.72 8.16
CA LEU A 303 0.13 10.52 8.81
C LEU A 303 -0.50 11.42 7.75
N ARG A 304 -1.74 11.11 7.34
CA ARG A 304 -2.49 11.81 6.30
C ARG A 304 -3.62 12.61 6.92
N GLY A 305 -3.75 13.88 6.52
CA GLY A 305 -4.85 14.75 6.94
C GLY A 305 -5.49 15.41 5.72
N ARG A 306 -6.80 15.22 5.55
CA ARG A 306 -7.58 15.70 4.40
C ARG A 306 -8.78 16.52 4.88
N ILE A 307 -9.04 17.63 4.20
CA ILE A 307 -10.20 18.50 4.42
C ILE A 307 -10.86 18.71 3.07
N GLY A 308 -12.04 18.11 2.89
CA GLY A 308 -12.94 18.35 1.76
C GLY A 308 -14.00 19.40 2.10
N TYR A 309 -14.44 20.16 1.10
CA TYR A 309 -15.59 21.06 1.20
C TYR A 309 -16.68 20.62 0.23
N GLU A 310 -17.86 20.28 0.74
CA GLU A 310 -19.00 19.85 -0.06
C GLU A 310 -19.62 21.05 -0.81
N LEU A 311 -19.12 21.27 -2.04
CA LEU A 311 -19.63 22.29 -2.95
C LEU A 311 -20.99 21.87 -3.53
N SER A 312 -21.14 20.58 -3.83
CA SER A 312 -22.42 19.88 -4.01
C SER A 312 -22.27 18.41 -3.56
N PRO A 313 -23.37 17.65 -3.40
CA PRO A 313 -23.31 16.21 -3.10
C PRO A 313 -22.57 15.35 -4.13
N ALA A 314 -22.17 15.93 -5.26
CA ALA A 314 -21.45 15.26 -6.35
C ALA A 314 -20.05 15.85 -6.60
N LEU A 315 -19.60 16.83 -5.81
CA LEU A 315 -18.37 17.57 -6.06
C LEU A 315 -17.76 18.10 -4.76
N ILE A 316 -16.66 17.48 -4.33
CA ILE A 316 -15.95 17.79 -3.08
C ILE A 316 -14.50 18.19 -3.42
N PRO A 317 -14.21 19.48 -3.69
CA PRO A 317 -12.85 19.99 -3.68
C PRO A 317 -12.18 19.80 -2.31
N PHE A 318 -10.91 19.39 -2.30
CA PHE A 318 -10.18 19.08 -1.07
C PHE A 318 -8.73 19.56 -1.05
N LEU A 319 -8.20 19.70 0.16
CA LEU A 319 -6.78 19.83 0.49
C LEU A 319 -6.37 18.61 1.31
N GLU A 320 -5.23 18.00 0.98
CA GLU A 320 -4.63 16.90 1.73
C GLU A 320 -3.14 17.17 2.00
N LEU A 321 -2.69 16.79 3.20
CA LEU A 321 -1.32 16.93 3.70
C LEU A 321 -0.82 15.56 4.17
N ASN A 322 0.45 15.23 3.92
CA ASN A 322 1.04 13.95 4.33
C ASN A 322 2.36 14.10 5.11
N ALA A 323 2.45 13.31 6.18
CA ALA A 323 3.52 13.20 7.18
C ALA A 323 3.78 11.72 7.58
N GLY A 324 4.53 11.39 8.66
CA GLY A 324 4.98 10.01 9.00
C GLY A 324 6.50 9.82 9.33
N LYS A 325 7.20 8.79 8.80
CA LYS A 325 8.69 8.59 8.70
C LYS A 325 9.03 7.27 7.95
N THR A 326 10.21 7.14 7.32
CA THR A 326 10.86 5.83 7.03
C THR A 326 12.13 5.66 7.87
N LYS A 327 12.31 4.49 8.50
CA LYS A 327 13.49 4.15 9.29
C LYS A 327 13.97 2.72 9.01
N TYR A 328 15.17 2.60 8.47
CA TYR A 328 15.89 1.33 8.31
C TYR A 328 16.41 0.82 9.67
N ASP A 329 16.51 -0.50 9.82
CA ASP A 329 17.01 -1.12 11.05
C ASP A 329 18.53 -0.92 11.19
N SER A 330 19.26 -1.14 10.08
CA SER A 330 20.67 -0.79 9.96
C SER A 330 20.83 0.72 9.81
N ARG A 331 21.72 1.34 10.62
CA ARG A 331 21.99 2.79 10.53
C ARG A 331 22.65 3.18 9.21
N LEU A 332 23.45 2.29 8.63
CA LEU A 332 24.12 2.46 7.35
C LEU A 332 23.76 1.25 6.48
N ASP A 333 23.55 1.48 5.19
CA ASP A 333 23.44 0.42 4.18
C ASP A 333 24.79 -0.29 3.94
N ASN A 334 24.80 -1.35 3.12
CA ASN A 334 26.02 -2.04 2.68
C ASN A 334 26.99 -1.13 1.88
N SER A 335 26.58 0.08 1.49
CA SER A 335 27.41 1.10 0.82
C SER A 335 27.95 2.18 1.78
N GLY A 336 27.55 2.16 3.06
CA GLY A 336 27.96 3.12 4.09
C GLY A 336 27.14 4.42 4.17
N TYR A 337 25.87 4.43 3.76
CA TYR A 337 24.96 5.59 3.78
C TYR A 337 23.74 5.40 4.69
N ALA A 338 23.30 6.45 5.40
CA ALA A 338 22.12 6.39 6.26
C ALA A 338 20.81 6.69 5.49
N ARG A 339 20.20 5.65 4.92
CA ARG A 339 18.98 5.73 4.08
C ARG A 339 17.67 6.03 4.81
N SER A 340 17.66 6.08 6.14
CA SER A 340 16.49 6.54 6.90
C SER A 340 16.09 7.94 6.46
N SER A 341 14.79 8.23 6.36
CA SER A 341 14.31 9.40 5.62
C SER A 341 13.02 9.99 6.16
N ASN A 342 12.79 11.24 5.77
CA ASN A 342 11.70 12.10 6.17
C ASN A 342 11.13 12.76 4.91
N SER A 343 9.96 12.31 4.46
CA SER A 343 9.20 13.01 3.42
C SER A 343 8.24 14.05 4.02
N TYR A 344 7.65 14.89 3.18
CA TYR A 344 6.51 15.77 3.48
C TYR A 344 5.80 16.07 2.16
N GLY A 345 4.47 16.20 2.16
CA GLY A 345 3.76 16.62 0.96
C GLY A 345 2.42 17.29 1.21
N ALA A 346 1.92 17.91 0.14
CA ALA A 346 0.62 18.56 0.08
C ALA A 346 0.05 18.42 -1.33
N LYS A 347 -1.23 18.02 -1.43
CA LYS A 347 -1.97 17.95 -2.70
C LYS A 347 -3.31 18.68 -2.58
N ILE A 348 -3.74 19.31 -3.66
CA ILE A 348 -5.11 19.83 -3.81
C ILE A 348 -5.79 19.05 -4.92
N GLY A 349 -7.08 18.74 -4.72
CA GLY A 349 -7.81 17.90 -5.65
C GLY A 349 -9.30 18.14 -5.62
N THR A 350 -10.02 17.32 -6.35
CA THR A 350 -11.49 17.29 -6.33
C THR A 350 -11.97 15.87 -6.51
N GLU A 351 -12.83 15.47 -5.60
CA GLU A 351 -13.58 14.22 -5.57
C GLU A 351 -14.94 14.45 -6.26
N VAL A 352 -15.37 13.48 -7.06
CA VAL A 352 -16.61 13.49 -7.86
C VAL A 352 -17.38 12.22 -7.54
N ASP A 353 -18.65 12.37 -7.18
CA ASP A 353 -19.57 11.25 -6.99
C ASP A 353 -20.85 11.48 -7.80
N LEU A 354 -21.07 10.63 -8.80
CA LEU A 354 -22.29 10.56 -9.61
C LEU A 354 -22.96 9.19 -9.44
N GLY A 355 -22.77 8.57 -8.26
CA GLY A 355 -23.28 7.27 -7.85
C GLY A 355 -22.73 6.13 -8.69
N GLU A 356 -23.62 5.21 -9.08
CA GLU A 356 -23.30 4.01 -9.89
C GLU A 356 -22.54 4.31 -11.19
N LYS A 357 -22.64 5.52 -11.75
CA LYS A 357 -22.11 5.84 -13.09
C LYS A 357 -20.65 6.25 -13.09
N THR A 358 -20.25 7.13 -12.18
CA THR A 358 -18.91 7.73 -12.16
C THR A 358 -18.57 8.15 -10.74
N ARG A 359 -17.51 7.60 -10.16
CA ARG A 359 -16.96 8.01 -8.87
C ARG A 359 -15.43 8.07 -8.94
N GLY A 360 -14.81 9.01 -8.24
CA GLY A 360 -13.35 9.12 -8.25
C GLY A 360 -12.81 10.48 -7.81
N GLU A 361 -11.49 10.64 -7.85
CA GLU A 361 -10.81 11.90 -7.56
C GLU A 361 -9.65 12.18 -8.51
N ALA A 362 -9.28 13.46 -8.62
CA ALA A 362 -8.02 13.87 -9.23
C ALA A 362 -7.37 14.96 -8.37
N ALA A 363 -6.07 14.84 -8.14
CA ALA A 363 -5.26 15.75 -7.34
C ALA A 363 -3.92 16.08 -8.01
N ILE A 364 -3.44 17.29 -7.74
CA ILE A 364 -2.08 17.72 -8.05
C ILE A 364 -1.41 18.23 -6.77
N GLY A 365 -0.13 17.92 -6.61
CA GLY A 365 0.58 18.20 -5.37
C GLY A 365 2.08 18.33 -5.52
N TYR A 366 2.75 18.41 -4.38
CA TYR A 366 4.21 18.34 -4.30
C TYR A 366 4.61 17.48 -3.12
N LEU A 367 5.48 16.50 -3.37
CA LEU A 367 6.03 15.57 -2.39
C LEU A 367 7.55 15.74 -2.37
N ARG A 368 8.12 15.98 -1.19
CA ARG A 368 9.57 16.04 -0.97
C ARG A 368 10.00 14.91 -0.06
N LYS A 369 11.18 14.31 -0.30
CA LYS A 369 11.82 13.29 0.55
C LYS A 369 13.26 13.69 0.87
N GLN A 370 13.63 13.69 2.14
CA GLN A 370 14.98 14.04 2.61
C GLN A 370 15.53 12.91 3.48
N TYR A 371 16.74 12.45 3.18
CA TYR A 371 17.45 11.42 3.93
C TYR A 371 18.08 11.99 5.21
N ASP A 372 18.35 11.12 6.18
CA ASP A 372 19.09 11.43 7.42
C ASP A 372 20.62 11.53 7.16
N ASP A 373 21.08 11.25 5.92
CA ASP A 373 22.46 11.41 5.43
C ASP A 373 22.55 12.58 4.43
N ASP A 374 23.24 13.67 4.79
CA ASP A 374 23.39 14.86 3.93
C ASP A 374 24.13 14.59 2.59
N ARG A 375 24.76 13.42 2.42
CA ARG A 375 25.36 13.00 1.15
C ARG A 375 24.33 12.52 0.13
N LEU A 376 23.16 12.07 0.57
CA LEU A 376 22.07 11.61 -0.29
C LEU A 376 21.16 12.80 -0.63
N ALA A 377 21.14 13.21 -1.90
CA ALA A 377 20.37 14.37 -2.34
C ALA A 377 18.86 14.19 -2.08
N ALA A 378 18.23 15.21 -1.48
CA ALA A 378 16.79 15.22 -1.25
C ALA A 378 16.02 15.29 -2.59
N ILE A 379 14.97 14.47 -2.71
CA ILE A 379 14.13 14.34 -3.91
C ILE A 379 12.89 15.21 -3.76
N GLY A 380 12.46 15.86 -4.85
CA GLY A 380 11.20 16.60 -4.91
C GLY A 380 10.43 16.25 -6.18
N ALA A 381 9.20 15.76 -6.02
CA ALA A 381 8.29 15.39 -7.09
C ALA A 381 7.09 16.33 -7.12
N LEU A 382 6.74 16.83 -8.31
CA LEU A 382 5.37 17.25 -8.60
C LEU A 382 4.52 15.98 -8.59
N THR A 383 3.38 15.95 -7.89
CA THR A 383 2.50 14.78 -7.90
C THR A 383 1.30 15.01 -8.80
N LEU A 384 0.93 13.94 -9.51
CA LEU A 384 -0.34 13.76 -10.20
C LEU A 384 -0.90 12.43 -9.68
N ASP A 385 -2.01 12.51 -8.96
CA ASP A 385 -2.63 11.38 -8.27
C ASP A 385 -4.14 11.38 -8.52
N GLY A 386 -4.77 10.21 -8.53
CA GLY A 386 -6.22 10.12 -8.68
C GLY A 386 -6.72 8.73 -9.05
N GLU A 387 -8.03 8.55 -8.98
CA GLU A 387 -8.73 7.33 -9.38
C GLU A 387 -10.04 7.70 -10.07
N LEU A 388 -10.45 6.92 -11.07
CA LEU A 388 -11.74 7.08 -11.75
C LEU A 388 -12.36 5.72 -12.03
N ASN A 389 -13.46 5.43 -11.35
CA ASN A 389 -14.32 4.28 -11.62
C ASN A 389 -15.55 4.76 -12.40
N TRP A 390 -15.70 4.31 -13.64
CA TRP A 390 -16.69 4.78 -14.59
C TRP A 390 -17.41 3.61 -15.27
N SER A 391 -18.73 3.56 -15.14
CA SER A 391 -19.61 2.59 -15.79
C SER A 391 -20.39 3.27 -16.93
N PRO A 392 -19.80 3.44 -18.14
CA PRO A 392 -20.45 4.13 -19.26
C PRO A 392 -21.78 3.53 -19.70
N GLN A 393 -21.95 2.22 -19.51
CA GLN A 393 -23.16 1.46 -19.79
C GLN A 393 -23.21 0.22 -18.87
N ARG A 394 -24.39 -0.38 -18.70
CA ARG A 394 -24.52 -1.64 -17.96
C ARG A 394 -23.63 -2.72 -18.58
N GLY A 395 -22.90 -3.45 -17.74
CA GLY A 395 -21.97 -4.49 -18.20
C GLY A 395 -20.70 -3.93 -18.85
N THR A 396 -20.34 -2.67 -18.63
CA THR A 396 -19.02 -2.11 -18.98
C THR A 396 -18.54 -1.21 -17.86
N ASN A 397 -17.40 -1.56 -17.24
CA ASN A 397 -16.73 -0.74 -16.24
C ASN A 397 -15.32 -0.38 -16.71
N VAL A 398 -14.92 0.86 -16.47
CA VAL A 398 -13.61 1.43 -16.75
C VAL A 398 -13.02 1.90 -15.43
N ASN A 399 -11.77 1.54 -15.16
CA ASN A 399 -11.05 1.92 -13.96
C ASN A 399 -9.74 2.61 -14.41
N LEU A 400 -9.48 3.85 -14.00
CA LEU A 400 -8.21 4.54 -14.26
C LEU A 400 -7.57 4.92 -12.93
N GLY A 401 -6.27 4.66 -12.78
CA GLY A 401 -5.49 5.05 -11.61
C GLY A 401 -4.29 5.90 -12.01
N LEU A 402 -4.03 6.97 -11.27
CA LEU A 402 -2.84 7.82 -11.38
C LEU A 402 -2.17 7.88 -10.01
N ARG A 403 -0.86 7.65 -9.96
CA ARG A 403 -0.11 7.63 -8.69
C ARG A 403 1.33 8.10 -8.88
N THR A 404 1.78 9.02 -8.03
CA THR A 404 3.18 9.46 -7.96
C THR A 404 3.84 8.94 -6.68
N THR A 405 5.03 8.37 -6.81
CA THR A 405 5.79 7.79 -5.68
C THR A 405 7.26 8.22 -5.71
N ILE A 406 7.93 8.17 -4.55
CA ILE A 406 9.39 8.36 -4.41
C ILE A 406 9.98 7.12 -3.74
N GLU A 407 10.55 6.25 -4.57
CA GLU A 407 11.16 4.98 -4.19
C GLU A 407 12.65 5.18 -3.87
N ASP A 408 13.22 4.34 -3.01
CA ASP A 408 14.63 4.45 -2.57
C ASP A 408 15.53 3.50 -3.36
N PHE A 409 16.76 3.93 -3.65
CA PHE A 409 17.79 2.98 -4.06
C PHE A 409 18.20 2.09 -2.88
N ALA A 410 18.53 0.83 -3.17
CA ALA A 410 18.99 -0.15 -2.21
C ALA A 410 20.47 0.03 -1.79
N GLY A 411 21.22 0.90 -2.47
CA GLY A 411 22.64 1.14 -2.21
C GLY A 411 23.24 2.22 -3.10
N GLY A 412 24.55 2.41 -3.02
CA GLY A 412 25.29 3.44 -3.76
C GLY A 412 25.18 4.85 -3.17
N PRO A 413 25.83 5.86 -3.79
CA PRO A 413 25.74 7.27 -3.39
C PRO A 413 24.40 7.96 -3.75
N GLN A 414 23.48 7.27 -4.43
CA GLN A 414 22.23 7.85 -4.93
C GLN A 414 21.09 7.71 -3.91
N GLY A 415 20.20 8.70 -3.84
CA GLY A 415 19.03 8.65 -2.95
C GLY A 415 17.99 7.64 -3.44
N GLY A 416 17.34 7.94 -4.56
CA GLY A 416 16.20 7.20 -5.07
C GLY A 416 15.67 7.76 -6.39
N TRP A 417 14.42 7.43 -6.73
CA TRP A 417 13.78 7.83 -7.98
C TRP A 417 12.32 8.26 -7.79
N ILE A 418 11.78 8.99 -8.76
CA ILE A 418 10.36 9.36 -8.82
C ILE A 418 9.68 8.44 -9.84
N SER A 419 8.61 7.77 -9.43
CA SER A 419 7.88 6.81 -10.24
C SER A 419 6.44 7.27 -10.42
N TYR A 420 6.09 7.65 -11.66
CA TYR A 420 4.74 8.03 -12.07
C TYR A 420 4.07 6.83 -12.73
N ARG A 421 2.92 6.42 -12.20
CA ARG A 421 2.14 5.29 -12.74
C ARG A 421 0.79 5.76 -13.26
N LEU A 422 0.43 5.26 -14.44
CA LEU A 422 -0.92 5.25 -14.98
C LEU A 422 -1.36 3.78 -15.10
N ASP A 423 -2.44 3.43 -14.40
CA ASP A 423 -3.16 2.16 -14.51
C ASP A 423 -4.46 2.37 -15.29
N ALA A 424 -4.84 1.40 -16.13
CA ALA A 424 -6.08 1.41 -16.89
C ALA A 424 -6.68 0.00 -17.00
N GLY A 425 -7.93 -0.13 -16.58
CA GLY A 425 -8.75 -1.34 -16.68
C GLY A 425 -10.03 -1.08 -17.48
N LEU A 426 -10.42 -2.07 -18.28
CA LEU A 426 -11.74 -2.16 -18.91
C LEU A 426 -12.26 -3.58 -18.68
N THR A 427 -13.46 -3.69 -18.12
CA THR A 427 -14.21 -4.95 -18.08
C THR A 427 -15.48 -4.81 -18.91
N HIS A 428 -15.86 -5.84 -19.66
CA HIS A 428 -17.09 -5.86 -20.42
C HIS A 428 -17.77 -7.24 -20.41
N GLU A 429 -19.01 -7.29 -19.94
CA GLU A 429 -19.92 -8.42 -20.09
C GLU A 429 -20.33 -8.58 -21.56
N LEU A 430 -19.67 -9.49 -22.29
CA LEU A 430 -20.04 -9.86 -23.65
C LEU A 430 -21.36 -10.65 -23.68
N ARG A 431 -21.62 -11.43 -22.61
CA ARG A 431 -22.85 -12.20 -22.32
C ARG A 431 -22.95 -12.44 -20.80
N ASN A 432 -24.13 -12.83 -20.31
CA ASN A 432 -24.44 -13.17 -18.91
C ASN A 432 -23.54 -14.22 -18.23
N ASN A 433 -22.63 -14.86 -18.98
CA ASN A 433 -21.60 -15.76 -18.46
C ASN A 433 -20.23 -15.60 -19.15
N LEU A 434 -19.98 -14.52 -19.90
CA LEU A 434 -18.73 -14.29 -20.61
C LEU A 434 -18.30 -12.84 -20.43
N VAL A 435 -17.24 -12.63 -19.63
CA VAL A 435 -16.64 -11.32 -19.39
C VAL A 435 -15.30 -11.23 -20.10
N ALA A 436 -15.09 -10.13 -20.82
CA ALA A 436 -13.79 -9.72 -21.34
C ALA A 436 -13.15 -8.68 -20.42
N ARG A 437 -11.82 -8.71 -20.35
CA ARG A 437 -10.96 -7.79 -19.59
C ARG A 437 -9.88 -7.26 -20.53
N LEU A 438 -9.62 -5.96 -20.52
CA LEU A 438 -8.42 -5.35 -21.09
C LEU A 438 -7.70 -4.56 -20.00
N THR A 439 -6.37 -4.59 -20.02
CA THR A 439 -5.51 -4.04 -18.98
C THR A 439 -4.39 -3.23 -19.62
N GLY A 440 -4.00 -2.12 -19.01
CA GLY A 440 -2.86 -1.31 -19.40
C GLY A 440 -2.20 -0.68 -18.18
N GLN A 441 -0.87 -0.65 -18.16
CA GLN A 441 -0.08 0.12 -17.20
C GLN A 441 1.07 0.81 -17.92
N ILE A 442 1.37 2.04 -17.49
CA ILE A 442 2.59 2.75 -17.86
C ILE A 442 3.27 3.19 -16.56
N VAL A 443 4.54 2.81 -16.37
CA VAL A 443 5.38 3.27 -15.25
C VAL A 443 6.54 4.08 -15.82
N HIS A 444 6.57 5.38 -15.53
CA HIS A 444 7.62 6.30 -15.93
C HIS A 444 8.50 6.63 -14.71
N ARG A 445 9.71 6.07 -14.68
CA ARG A 445 10.70 6.25 -13.61
C ARG A 445 11.72 7.31 -14.01
N THR A 446 11.86 8.37 -13.21
CA THR A 446 12.90 9.40 -13.38
C THR A 446 13.88 9.38 -12.22
N PHE A 447 15.18 9.51 -12.52
CA PHE A 447 16.26 9.30 -11.54
C PHE A 447 17.01 10.60 -11.20
N PRO A 448 16.38 11.60 -10.53
CA PRO A 448 16.96 12.94 -10.35
C PRO A 448 18.22 13.00 -9.47
N SER A 449 18.57 11.92 -8.78
CA SER A 449 19.79 11.81 -7.97
C SER A 449 20.84 10.84 -8.56
N SER A 450 20.81 10.57 -9.87
CA SER A 450 21.78 9.70 -10.54
C SER A 450 22.01 10.07 -12.02
N ASP A 451 23.03 9.48 -12.64
CA ASP A 451 23.26 9.51 -14.09
C ASP A 451 22.49 8.38 -14.83
N THR A 452 21.54 7.71 -14.17
CA THR A 452 20.74 6.62 -14.75
C THR A 452 19.71 7.19 -15.74
N GLU A 453 19.61 6.60 -16.93
CA GLU A 453 18.60 7.00 -17.91
C GLU A 453 17.17 6.72 -17.41
N ASN A 454 16.26 7.68 -17.60
CA ASN A 454 14.86 7.57 -17.21
C ASN A 454 14.18 6.40 -17.94
N ALA A 455 13.66 5.44 -17.18
CA ALA A 455 13.04 4.23 -17.71
C ALA A 455 11.53 4.40 -17.89
N VAL A 456 10.97 3.86 -18.97
CA VAL A 456 9.52 3.71 -19.14
C VAL A 456 9.20 2.24 -19.36
N GLU A 457 8.24 1.74 -18.61
CA GLU A 457 7.77 0.36 -18.64
C GLU A 457 6.30 0.37 -19.07
N TYR A 458 5.99 -0.39 -20.11
CA TYR A 458 4.65 -0.52 -20.69
C TYR A 458 4.17 -1.94 -20.50
N THR A 459 3.02 -2.10 -19.85
CA THR A 459 2.36 -3.41 -19.68
C THR A 459 0.98 -3.36 -20.30
N ALA A 460 0.66 -4.31 -21.17
CA ALA A 460 -0.67 -4.45 -21.79
C ALA A 460 -1.17 -5.89 -21.62
N GLY A 461 -2.47 -6.06 -21.39
CA GLY A 461 -3.06 -7.37 -21.19
C GLY A 461 -4.49 -7.48 -21.66
N ALA A 462 -4.91 -8.72 -21.92
CA ALA A 462 -6.27 -9.07 -22.31
C ALA A 462 -6.66 -10.41 -21.70
N GLY A 463 -7.89 -10.52 -21.23
CA GLY A 463 -8.41 -11.71 -20.56
C GLY A 463 -9.86 -12.00 -20.92
N LEU A 464 -10.21 -13.29 -20.86
CA LEU A 464 -11.57 -13.80 -20.98
C LEU A 464 -11.88 -14.68 -19.78
N THR A 465 -13.10 -14.56 -19.26
CA THR A 465 -13.63 -15.37 -18.17
C THR A 465 -15.01 -15.87 -18.57
N TRP A 466 -15.12 -17.19 -18.83
CA TRP A 466 -16.35 -17.86 -19.24
C TRP A 466 -16.89 -18.73 -18.10
N GLY A 467 -17.98 -18.31 -17.48
CA GLY A 467 -18.73 -19.13 -16.52
C GLY A 467 -19.38 -20.33 -17.22
N LEU A 468 -18.78 -21.50 -17.03
CA LEU A 468 -19.31 -22.79 -17.51
C LEU A 468 -20.52 -23.21 -16.66
N ASN A 469 -20.47 -22.93 -15.36
CA ASN A 469 -21.60 -22.93 -14.45
C ASN A 469 -21.30 -21.99 -13.25
N ARG A 470 -22.25 -21.81 -12.33
CA ARG A 470 -22.11 -20.89 -11.18
C ARG A 470 -20.87 -21.13 -10.29
N TYR A 471 -20.30 -22.33 -10.28
CA TYR A 471 -19.13 -22.68 -9.46
C TYR A 471 -17.84 -22.84 -10.26
N LEU A 472 -17.88 -22.79 -11.60
CA LEU A 472 -16.74 -23.11 -12.45
C LEU A 472 -16.64 -22.14 -13.63
N ASP A 473 -15.58 -21.34 -13.63
CA ASP A 473 -15.20 -20.49 -14.77
C ASP A 473 -14.01 -21.11 -15.52
N LEU A 474 -13.97 -20.91 -16.83
CA LEU A 474 -12.80 -21.08 -17.69
C LEU A 474 -12.16 -19.71 -17.90
N THR A 475 -10.87 -19.57 -17.61
CA THR A 475 -10.10 -18.34 -17.88
C THR A 475 -9.10 -18.55 -19.00
N ALA A 476 -8.84 -17.49 -19.76
CA ALA A 476 -7.72 -17.38 -20.68
C ALA A 476 -7.21 -15.94 -20.67
N ASP A 477 -5.90 -15.75 -20.59
CA ASP A 477 -5.27 -14.45 -20.43
C ASP A 477 -3.96 -14.37 -21.23
N VAL A 478 -3.63 -13.15 -21.66
CA VAL A 478 -2.36 -12.78 -22.27
C VAL A 478 -1.89 -11.44 -21.70
N SER A 479 -0.61 -11.34 -21.40
CA SER A 479 0.05 -10.10 -20.98
C SER A 479 1.37 -9.93 -21.74
N TYR A 480 1.71 -8.67 -22.00
CA TYR A 480 2.97 -8.25 -22.62
C TYR A 480 3.53 -7.04 -21.88
N GLN A 481 4.75 -7.16 -21.38
CA GLN A 481 5.50 -6.08 -20.73
C GLN A 481 6.72 -5.73 -21.58
N TRP A 482 7.05 -4.44 -21.68
CA TRP A 482 8.17 -3.93 -22.47
C TRP A 482 8.78 -2.68 -21.82
N THR A 483 10.09 -2.73 -21.59
CA THR A 483 10.89 -1.68 -20.94
C THR A 483 12.07 -1.34 -21.85
N PRO A 484 11.91 -0.35 -22.77
CA PRO A 484 12.81 -0.20 -23.93
C PRO A 484 14.27 0.10 -23.58
N VAL A 485 14.51 0.82 -22.48
CA VAL A 485 15.85 1.24 -22.01
C VAL A 485 16.72 0.04 -21.64
N TYR A 486 16.12 -1.10 -21.28
CA TYR A 486 16.84 -2.34 -20.95
C TYR A 486 16.77 -3.41 -22.06
N ASP A 487 16.22 -3.06 -23.25
CA ASP A 487 15.74 -3.98 -24.29
C ASP A 487 14.88 -5.15 -23.75
N SER A 488 14.24 -4.90 -22.60
CA SER A 488 13.58 -5.94 -21.82
C SER A 488 12.13 -6.13 -22.28
N ASN A 489 11.72 -7.37 -22.51
CA ASN A 489 10.34 -7.71 -22.86
C ASN A 489 9.93 -9.03 -22.23
N GLU A 490 8.65 -9.14 -21.91
CA GLU A 490 8.04 -10.36 -21.37
C GLU A 490 6.68 -10.58 -22.02
N PHE A 491 6.36 -11.84 -22.32
CA PHE A 491 5.08 -12.26 -22.88
C PHE A 491 4.59 -13.50 -22.12
N ARG A 492 3.54 -13.35 -21.30
CA ARG A 492 2.85 -14.46 -20.64
C ARG A 492 1.53 -14.75 -21.36
N VAL A 493 1.23 -16.03 -21.58
CA VAL A 493 -0.08 -16.52 -22.04
C VAL A 493 -0.47 -17.69 -21.16
N GLY A 494 -1.72 -17.73 -20.72
CA GLY A 494 -2.24 -18.87 -19.97
C GLY A 494 -3.73 -19.11 -20.14
N ALA A 495 -4.14 -20.32 -19.77
CA ALA A 495 -5.54 -20.69 -19.68
C ALA A 495 -5.74 -21.70 -18.55
N GLY A 496 -6.93 -21.73 -17.97
CA GLY A 496 -7.21 -22.60 -16.82
C GLY A 496 -8.64 -22.57 -16.33
N LEU A 497 -8.85 -23.17 -15.17
CA LEU A 497 -10.15 -23.25 -14.51
C LEU A 497 -10.10 -22.54 -13.16
N VAL A 498 -11.21 -21.91 -12.79
CA VAL A 498 -11.44 -21.33 -11.46
C VAL A 498 -12.66 -22.01 -10.84
N LEU A 499 -12.43 -22.78 -9.77
CA LEU A 499 -13.48 -23.35 -8.93
C LEU A 499 -13.79 -22.37 -7.80
N LYS A 500 -15.00 -21.83 -7.78
CA LYS A 500 -15.49 -20.82 -6.82
C LYS A 500 -16.73 -21.31 -6.08
N ARG A 501 -16.96 -20.82 -4.86
CA ARG A 501 -18.13 -21.22 -4.03
C ARG A 501 -18.84 -20.05 -3.36
#